data_AF-X0TKG7-F1
#
_entry.id   AF-X0TKG7-F1
#
_cell.length_a   1.000
_cell.length_b   1.000
_cell.length_c   1.000
_cell.angle_alpha   90.00
_cell.angle_beta   90.00
_cell.angle_gamma   90.00
#
_symmetry.space_group_name_H-M   'P 1'
#
loop_
_entity.id
_entity.type
_entity.pdbx_description
1 polymer ?
#
loop_
_entity_poly.entity_id
_entity_poly.type
_entity_poly.pdbx_seq_one_letter_code
_entity_poly.pdbx_strand_id
1 'polypeptide(L)' 'FVVIVVHGPDDVSRSTWPEASEAKRHVRKLLEQGVVAANIRVYRTRLVRPPLPPF' A
#
# COMPACT_ATOMS: atom_id res chain seq x y z
N PHE A 1 -1.83 7.74 4.78
CA PHE A 1 -2.26 6.53 4.07
C PHE A 1 -1.07 5.62 3.82
N VAL A 2 -1.31 4.33 3.69
CA VAL A 2 -0.32 3.33 3.29
C VAL A 2 -0.78 2.73 1.97
N VAL A 3 0.09 2.75 0.97
CA VAL A 3 -0.18 2.14 -0.33
C VAL A 3 0.55 0.80 -0.37
N ILE A 4 -0.19 -0.27 -0.64
CA ILE A 4 0.36 -1.61 -0.86
C ILE A 4 0.25 -1.89 -2.35
N VAL A 5 1.39 -2.23 -2.95
CA VAL A 5 1.49 -2.63 -4.35
C VAL A 5 1.90 -4.09 -4.38
N VAL A 6 1.15 -4.92 -5.09
CA VAL A 6 1.41 -6.35 -5.25
C VAL A 6 1.69 -6.59 -6.73
N HIS A 7 2.88 -7.10 -7.03
CA HIS A 7 3.29 -7.47 -8.38
C HIS A 7 3.00 -8.96 -8.63
N GLY A 8 2.05 -9.23 -9.51
CA GLY A 8 1.87 -10.54 -10.13
C GLY A 8 2.84 -10.73 -11.32
N PRO A 9 2.88 -11.94 -11.89
CA PRO A 9 3.65 -12.22 -13.10
C PRO A 9 3.22 -11.34 -14.29
N ASP A 10 1.92 -11.02 -14.41
CA ASP A 10 1.36 -10.29 -15.55
C ASP A 10 0.55 -9.05 -15.15
N ASP A 11 0.41 -8.75 -13.86
CA ASP A 11 -0.44 -7.66 -13.37
C ASP A 11 0.12 -6.97 -12.11
N VAL A 12 -0.33 -5.75 -11.83
CA VAL A 12 0.03 -4.97 -10.64
C VAL A 12 -1.22 -4.46 -9.95
N SER A 13 -1.50 -5.01 -8.76
CA SER A 13 -2.60 -4.56 -7.92
C SER A 13 -2.14 -3.49 -6.92
N ARG A 14 -2.94 -2.45 -6.72
CA ARG A 14 -2.64 -1.35 -5.79
C ARG A 14 -3.81 -1.13 -4.84
N SER A 15 -3.55 -1.17 -3.54
CA SER A 15 -4.54 -0.87 -2.51
C SER A 15 -4.05 0.25 -1.59
N THR A 16 -4.95 1.16 -1.21
CA THR A 16 -4.65 2.27 -0.31
C THR A 16 -5.40 2.08 0.99
N TRP A 17 -4.69 2.17 2.11
CA TRP A 17 -5.20 1.94 3.45
C TRP A 17 -5.02 3.21 4.30
N PRO A 18 -6.01 3.59 5.13
CA PRO A 18 -5.92 4.77 5.99
C PRO A 18 -4.85 4.60 7.07
N GLU A 19 -4.78 3.42 7.68
CA GLU A 19 -3.91 3.13 8.80
C GLU A 19 -2.84 2.07 8.51
N ALA A 20 -1.71 2.18 9.20
CA ALA A 20 -0.61 1.22 9.09
C ALA A 20 -0.95 -0.14 9.73
N SER A 21 -1.80 -0.15 10.76
CA SER A 21 -2.32 -1.34 11.44
C SER A 21 -3.12 -2.23 10.47
N GLU A 22 -4.04 -1.63 9.72
CA GLU A 22 -4.87 -2.31 8.72
C GLU A 22 -4.04 -2.79 7.53
N ALA A 23 -3.14 -1.94 7.04
CA ALA A 23 -2.20 -2.29 5.97
C ALA A 23 -1.37 -3.53 6.34
N LYS A 24 -0.83 -3.59 7.56
CA LYS A 24 -0.08 -4.77 8.05
C LYS A 24 -0.93 -6.03 8.09
N ARG A 25 -2.20 -5.93 8.53
CA ARG A 25 -3.13 -7.06 8.56
C ARG A 25 -3.42 -7.56 7.15
N HIS A 26 -3.56 -6.65 6.19
CA HIS A 26 -3.76 -7.00 4.78
C HIS A 26 -2.52 -7.70 4.19
N VAL A 27 -1.32 -7.16 4.41
CA VAL A 27 -0.06 -7.82 3.97
C VAL A 27 0.05 -9.23 4.56
N ARG A 28 -0.28 -9.42 5.84
CA ARG A 28 -0.24 -10.76 6.46
C ARG A 28 -1.18 -11.75 5.75
N LYS A 29 -2.41 -11.33 5.43
CA LYS A 29 -3.35 -12.17 4.66
C LYS A 29 -2.82 -12.53 3.28
N LEU A 30 -2.17 -11.59 2.58
CA LEU A 30 -1.57 -11.86 1.27
C LEU A 30 -0.48 -12.93 1.37
N LEU A 31 0.37 -12.86 2.40
CA LEU A 31 1.39 -13.88 2.66
C LEU A 31 0.76 -15.25 2.97
N GLU A 32 -0.30 -15.29 3.78
CA GLU A 32 -1.05 -16.52 4.08
C GLU A 32 -1.72 -17.13 2.83
N GLN A 33 -2.08 -16.30 1.86
CA GLN A 33 -2.61 -16.72 0.55
C GLN A 33 -1.53 -17.17 -0.43
N GLY A 34 -0.26 -17.18 -0.03
CA GLY A 34 0.87 -17.63 -0.86
C GLY A 34 1.50 -16.55 -1.73
N VAL A 35 1.14 -15.27 -1.55
CA VAL A 35 1.83 -14.18 -2.24
C VAL A 35 3.25 -14.07 -1.71
N VAL A 36 4.24 -14.09 -2.60
CA VAL A 36 5.66 -13.98 -2.24
C VAL A 36 5.95 -12.59 -1.68
N ALA A 37 6.59 -12.50 -0.53
CA ALA A 37 6.91 -11.23 0.12
C ALA A 37 7.71 -10.26 -0.78
N ALA A 38 8.58 -10.79 -1.64
CA ALA A 38 9.37 -10.01 -2.61
C ALA A 38 8.50 -9.21 -3.61
N ASN A 39 7.27 -9.67 -3.84
CA ASN A 39 6.33 -9.05 -4.76
C ASN A 39 5.48 -7.95 -4.11
N ILE A 40 5.59 -7.77 -2.79
CA ILE A 40 4.80 -6.81 -2.04
C ILE A 40 5.66 -5.58 -1.73
N ARG A 41 5.24 -4.41 -2.21
CA ARG A 41 5.86 -3.12 -1.88
C ARG A 41 4.90 -2.30 -1.04
N VAL A 42 5.37 -1.77 0.08
CA VAL A 42 4.57 -0.98 1.02
C VAL A 42 5.15 0.42 1.09
N TYR A 43 4.35 1.42 0.75
CA TYR A 43 4.72 2.83 0.76
C TYR A 43 3.90 3.58 1.81
N ARG A 44 4.59 4.34 2.66
CA ARG A 44 3.92 5.26 3.59
C ARG A 44 3.80 6.63 2.93
N THR A 45 2.59 7.00 2.56
CA THR A 45 2.32 8.29 1.89
C THR A 45 1.73 9.26 2.91
N ARG A 46 2.37 10.42 3.04
CA ARG A 46 1.75 11.58 3.70
C ARG A 46 0.82 12.24 2.68
N LEU A 47 -0.41 12.57 3.08
CA LEU A 47 -1.22 13.50 2.34
C LEU A 47 -0.42 14.81 2.26
N VAL A 48 0.16 15.08 1.10
CA VAL A 48 0.63 16.43 0.83
C VAL A 48 -0.65 17.23 0.66
N ARG A 49 -1.04 18.01 1.68
CA ARG A 49 -2.08 19.01 1.47
C ARG A 49 -1.62 19.86 0.29
N PRO A 50 -2.47 20.11 -0.73
CA PRO A 50 -2.09 21.07 -1.75
C PRO A 50 -1.70 22.37 -1.06
N PRO A 51 -0.61 23.04 -1.48
CA PRO A 51 -0.22 24.30 -0.89
C PRO A 51 -1.43 25.23 -0.92
N LEU A 52 -1.75 25.85 0.21
CA LEU A 52 -2.78 26.88 0.25
C LEU A 52 -2.36 27.98 -0.74
N PRO A 53 -3.28 28.49 -1.58
CA PRO A 53 -2.95 29.59 -2.46
C PRO A 53 -2.42 30.77 -1.62
N PRO A 54 -1.38 31.47 -2.07
CA PRO A 54 -0.95 32.70 -1.41
C PRO A 54 -2.12 33.69 -1.47
N PHE A 55 -2.60 34.13 -0.32
CA PHE A 55 -3.56 35.22 -0.20
C PHE A 55 -2.84 36.56 -0.38
#